data_AF-A0A7J5XH67-F1
#
_entry.id   AF-A0A7J5XH67-F1
#
_cell.length_a   1.000
_cell.length_b   1.000
_cell.length_c   1.000
_cell.angle_alpha   90.00
_cell.angle_beta   90.00
_cell.angle_gamma   90.00
#
_symmetry.space_group_name_H-M   'P 1'
#
loop_
_entity.id
_entity.type
_entity.pdbx_description
1 polymer ?
#
loop_
_entity_poly.entity_id
_entity_poly.type
_entity_poly.pdbx_seq_one_letter_code
_entity_poly.pdbx_strand_id
1 'polypeptide(L)'
;MRELLMLLKNEALTELSKWETKLLGNLEQYFKQTEGHVYLVEGYRQDFANSAKSLRGEMESSVFNQLTAAADVRQGMTELDRIKENHTKELENRVCALIEECWEKKVNMTEELDEEFDKMWTKTVKELSFSKMKVEDIFTSVSHHLRTNLSTKGSHASDLLNRKILEAVQQIADSMITICSQFVTDTMQRKSNYHDTYIEEI
;
A
#
# COMPACT_ATOMS: atom_id res chain seq x y z
N MET A 1 17.22 11.89 3.96
CA MET A 1 15.89 11.75 3.31
C MET A 1 15.04 13.00 3.48
N ARG A 2 14.82 13.50 4.71
CA ARG A 2 14.01 14.71 4.97
C ARG A 2 14.43 15.95 4.17
N GLU A 3 15.73 16.24 4.11
CA GLU A 3 16.27 17.38 3.35
C GLU A 3 15.99 17.26 1.85
N LEU A 4 16.27 16.10 1.26
CA LEU A 4 15.96 15.82 -0.15
C LEU A 4 14.46 15.97 -0.45
N LEU A 5 13.59 15.49 0.44
CA LEU A 5 12.14 15.63 0.28
C LEU A 5 11.71 17.11 0.27
N MET A 6 12.29 17.92 1.16
CA MET A 6 12.03 19.36 1.20
C MET A 6 12.49 20.07 -0.08
N LEU A 7 13.69 19.74 -0.58
CA LEU A 7 14.20 20.29 -1.83
C LEU A 7 13.29 19.99 -3.02
N LEU A 8 12.87 18.72 -3.17
CA LEU A 8 11.99 18.29 -4.26
C LEU A 8 10.60 18.96 -4.19
N LYS A 9 10.05 19.15 -2.97
CA LYS A 9 8.78 19.87 -2.79
C LYS A 9 8.90 21.34 -3.20
N ASN A 10 10.00 22.00 -2.84
CA ASN A 10 10.24 23.39 -3.22
C ASN A 10 10.44 23.56 -4.74
N GLU A 11 11.15 22.63 -5.39
CA GLU A 11 11.33 22.61 -6.83
C GLU A 11 9.98 22.44 -7.56
N ALA A 12 9.16 21.48 -7.12
CA ALA A 12 7.82 21.27 -7.66
C ALA A 12 6.94 22.53 -7.51
N LEU A 13 6.94 23.16 -6.35
CA LEU A 13 6.20 24.42 -6.11
C LEU A 13 6.66 25.53 -7.06
N THR A 14 7.98 25.66 -7.27
CA THR A 14 8.57 26.69 -8.13
C THR A 14 8.13 26.51 -9.58
N GLU A 15 8.24 25.29 -10.13
CA GLU A 15 7.81 25.03 -11.50
C GLU A 15 6.29 25.16 -11.66
N LEU A 16 5.48 24.68 -10.71
CA LEU A 16 4.01 24.85 -10.76
C LEU A 16 3.59 26.32 -10.74
N SER A 17 4.25 27.15 -9.94
CA SER A 17 3.96 28.60 -9.87
C SER A 17 4.32 29.32 -11.17
N LYS A 18 5.41 28.90 -11.82
CA LYS A 18 5.81 29.41 -13.14
C LYS A 18 4.79 29.05 -14.22
N TRP A 19 4.26 27.82 -14.21
CA TRP A 19 3.21 27.40 -15.14
C TRP A 19 1.87 28.09 -14.89
N GLU A 20 1.48 28.29 -13.63
CA GLU A 20 0.31 29.09 -13.26
C GLU A 20 0.43 30.52 -13.83
N THR A 21 1.57 31.17 -13.60
CA THR A 21 1.83 32.53 -14.10
C THR A 21 1.74 32.60 -15.62
N LYS A 22 2.31 31.61 -16.33
CA LYS A 22 2.23 31.52 -17.80
C LYS A 22 0.80 31.33 -18.28
N LEU A 23 0.02 30.47 -17.62
CA LEU A 23 -1.39 30.23 -17.96
C LEU A 23 -2.25 31.47 -17.74
N LEU A 24 -2.06 32.16 -16.62
CA LEU A 24 -2.75 33.42 -16.32
C LEU A 24 -2.39 34.51 -17.34
N GLY A 25 -1.11 34.61 -17.74
CA GLY A 25 -0.68 35.54 -18.79
C GLY A 25 -1.32 35.25 -20.15
N ASN A 26 -1.42 33.96 -20.52
CA ASN A 26 -2.11 33.54 -21.74
C ASN A 26 -3.61 33.88 -21.71
N LEU A 27 -4.27 33.67 -20.56
CA LEU A 27 -5.68 34.06 -20.37
C LEU A 27 -5.85 35.57 -20.52
N GLU A 28 -4.97 36.37 -19.91
CA GLU A 28 -5.00 37.82 -20.05
C GLU A 28 -4.85 38.26 -21.51
N GLN A 29 -3.95 37.62 -22.27
CA GLN A 29 -3.78 37.89 -23.69
C GLN A 29 -5.01 37.48 -24.52
N TYR A 30 -5.59 36.31 -24.25
CA TYR A 30 -6.80 35.82 -24.93
C TYR A 30 -7.94 36.83 -24.81
N PHE A 31 -8.19 37.32 -23.59
CA PHE A 31 -9.26 38.26 -23.33
C PHE A 31 -8.95 39.72 -23.73
N LYS A 32 -7.75 40.01 -24.27
CA LYS A 32 -7.42 41.29 -24.91
C LYS A 32 -7.73 41.30 -26.41
N GLN A 33 -7.98 40.14 -27.01
CA GLN A 33 -8.25 40.02 -28.45
C GLN A 33 -9.61 40.63 -28.78
N THR A 34 -9.67 41.38 -29.88
CA THR A 34 -10.90 41.95 -30.44
C THR A 34 -11.54 41.03 -31.49
N GLU A 35 -10.83 39.98 -31.89
CA GLU A 35 -11.26 38.99 -32.89
C GLU A 35 -11.69 37.68 -32.22
N GLY A 36 -12.58 36.94 -32.89
CA GLY A 36 -13.25 35.80 -32.28
C GLY A 36 -14.27 36.28 -31.25
N HIS A 37 -15.34 35.52 -31.03
CA HIS A 37 -16.46 35.93 -30.18
C HIS A 37 -16.13 35.93 -28.67
N VAL A 38 -15.01 36.53 -28.25
CA VAL A 38 -14.52 36.62 -26.86
C VAL A 38 -15.58 37.19 -25.92
N TYR A 39 -16.40 38.14 -26.41
CA TYR A 39 -17.52 38.70 -25.65
C TYR A 39 -18.53 37.64 -25.14
N LEU A 40 -18.64 36.49 -25.80
CA LEU A 40 -19.52 35.39 -25.35
C LEU A 40 -18.99 34.69 -24.09
N VAL A 41 -17.68 34.72 -23.89
CA VAL A 41 -17.01 34.03 -22.77
C VAL A 41 -16.44 35.00 -21.72
N GLU A 42 -16.54 36.31 -21.95
CA GLU A 42 -16.05 37.37 -21.07
C GLU A 42 -16.58 37.24 -19.63
N GLY A 43 -17.84 36.85 -19.46
CA GLY A 43 -18.46 36.63 -18.15
C GLY A 43 -17.77 35.54 -17.31
N TYR A 44 -17.05 34.62 -17.95
CA TYR A 44 -16.32 33.52 -17.29
C TYR A 44 -14.83 33.83 -17.08
N ARG A 45 -14.35 35.04 -17.41
CA ARG A 45 -12.92 35.41 -17.29
C ARG A 45 -12.36 35.09 -15.90
N GLN A 46 -13.09 35.49 -14.85
CA GLN A 46 -12.67 35.24 -13.48
C GLN A 46 -12.71 33.74 -13.12
N ASP A 47 -13.67 32.98 -13.66
CA ASP A 47 -13.77 31.54 -13.43
C ASP A 47 -12.59 30.79 -14.05
N PHE A 48 -12.14 31.18 -15.24
CA PHE A 48 -10.92 30.60 -15.83
C PHE A 48 -9.68 30.91 -14.99
N ALA A 49 -9.55 32.16 -14.51
CA ALA A 49 -8.43 32.53 -13.64
C ALA A 49 -8.46 31.75 -12.32
N ASN A 50 -9.64 31.59 -11.71
CA ASN A 50 -9.82 30.78 -10.50
C ASN A 50 -9.50 29.31 -10.76
N SER A 51 -9.95 28.77 -11.90
CA SER A 51 -9.68 27.38 -12.30
C SER A 51 -8.18 27.11 -12.48
N ALA A 52 -7.43 28.06 -13.06
CA ALA A 52 -5.98 27.96 -13.19
C ALA A 52 -5.27 27.87 -11.82
N LYS A 53 -5.71 28.69 -10.85
CA LYS A 53 -5.18 28.69 -9.48
C LYS A 53 -5.52 27.41 -8.73
N SER A 54 -6.77 26.95 -8.86
CA SER A 54 -7.20 25.68 -8.29
C SER A 54 -6.42 24.51 -8.87
N LEU A 55 -6.22 24.48 -10.20
CA LEU A 55 -5.44 23.43 -10.87
C LEU A 55 -4.01 23.36 -10.35
N ARG A 56 -3.35 24.51 -10.13
CA ARG A 56 -2.02 24.55 -9.50
C ARG A 56 -2.06 23.90 -8.10
N GLY A 57 -3.01 24.28 -7.26
CA GLY A 57 -3.13 23.76 -5.89
C GLY A 57 -3.41 22.25 -5.84
N GLU A 58 -4.25 21.75 -6.75
CA GLU A 58 -4.52 20.32 -6.88
C GLU A 58 -3.27 19.55 -7.31
N MET A 59 -2.53 20.07 -8.29
CA MET A 59 -1.30 19.45 -8.78
C MET A 59 -0.19 19.45 -7.72
N GLU A 60 -0.04 20.55 -6.98
CA GLU A 60 0.90 20.69 -5.86
C GLU A 60 0.63 19.61 -4.81
N SER A 61 -0.62 19.50 -4.37
CA SER A 61 -1.04 18.52 -3.37
C SER A 61 -0.76 17.09 -3.85
N SER A 62 -1.07 16.79 -5.11
CA SER A 62 -0.82 15.48 -5.72
C SER A 62 0.67 15.13 -5.73
N VAL A 63 1.52 16.02 -6.24
CA VAL A 63 2.98 15.81 -6.30
C VAL A 63 3.57 15.67 -4.90
N PHE A 64 3.13 16.48 -3.94
CA PHE A 64 3.63 16.41 -2.56
C PHE A 64 3.30 15.08 -1.89
N ASN A 65 2.10 14.56 -2.13
CA ASN A 65 1.69 13.25 -1.61
C ASN A 65 2.52 12.12 -2.24
N GLN A 66 2.73 12.16 -3.56
CA GLN A 66 3.57 11.18 -4.25
C GLN A 66 5.02 11.20 -3.77
N LEU A 67 5.62 12.40 -3.62
CA LEU A 67 6.97 12.56 -3.10
C LEU A 67 7.10 12.03 -1.67
N THR A 68 6.09 12.28 -0.83
CA THR A 68 6.08 11.80 0.56
C THR A 68 5.99 10.27 0.60
N ALA A 69 5.06 9.68 -0.16
CA ALA A 69 4.94 8.22 -0.26
C ALA A 69 6.23 7.56 -0.76
N ALA A 70 6.87 8.13 -1.80
CA ALA A 70 8.13 7.62 -2.31
C ALA A 70 9.28 7.72 -1.29
N ALA A 71 9.32 8.81 -0.50
CA ALA A 71 10.29 8.99 0.57
C ALA A 71 10.10 7.96 1.69
N ASP A 72 8.85 7.70 2.09
CA ASP A 72 8.51 6.73 3.13
C ASP A 72 8.88 5.31 2.69
N VAL A 73 8.55 4.92 1.45
CA VAL A 73 8.95 3.63 0.87
C VAL A 73 10.47 3.47 0.86
N ARG A 74 11.20 4.50 0.42
CA ARG A 74 12.67 4.47 0.40
C ARG A 74 13.24 4.32 1.80
N GLN A 75 12.73 5.06 2.79
CA GLN A 75 13.17 4.95 4.17
C GLN A 75 12.88 3.56 4.75
N GLY A 76 11.69 3.01 4.48
CA GLY A 76 11.33 1.65 4.88
C GLY A 76 12.25 0.59 4.26
N MET A 77 12.63 0.75 3.00
CA MET A 77 13.58 -0.14 2.33
C MET A 77 14.97 -0.10 2.98
N THR A 78 15.49 1.09 3.28
CA THR A 78 16.78 1.23 3.97
C THR A 78 16.76 0.59 5.35
N GLU A 79 15.68 0.74 6.11
CA GLU A 79 15.55 0.10 7.42
C GLU A 79 15.44 -1.43 7.29
N LEU A 80 14.71 -1.92 6.30
CA LEU A 80 14.64 -3.35 6.00
C LEU A 80 16.01 -3.93 5.66
N ASP A 81 16.79 -3.25 4.82
CA ASP A 81 18.13 -3.68 4.45
C ASP A 81 19.06 -3.70 5.68
N ARG A 82 18.95 -2.70 6.57
CA ARG A 82 19.67 -2.67 7.85
C ARG A 82 19.31 -3.85 8.75
N ILE A 83 18.01 -4.18 8.85
CA ILE A 83 17.53 -5.34 9.62
C ILE A 83 18.10 -6.63 9.05
N LYS A 84 18.03 -6.82 7.72
CA LYS A 84 18.60 -7.99 7.04
C LYS A 84 20.09 -8.11 7.32
N GLU A 85 20.85 -7.04 7.13
CA GLU A 85 22.30 -7.05 7.36
C GLU A 85 22.65 -7.41 8.81
N ASN A 86 21.94 -6.84 9.78
CA ASN A 86 22.15 -7.17 11.20
C ASN A 86 21.86 -8.64 11.50
N HIS A 87 20.75 -9.18 11.01
CA HIS A 87 20.40 -10.57 11.22
C HIS A 87 21.33 -11.54 10.50
N THR A 88 21.79 -11.21 9.29
CA THR A 88 22.81 -12.00 8.60
C THR A 88 24.10 -12.06 9.42
N LYS A 89 24.60 -10.93 9.91
CA LYS A 89 25.81 -10.88 10.76
C LYS A 89 25.64 -11.68 12.05
N GLU A 90 24.48 -11.60 12.68
CA GLU A 90 24.22 -12.36 13.90
C GLU A 90 24.18 -13.87 13.64
N LEU A 91 23.55 -14.29 12.54
CA LEU A 91 23.53 -15.68 12.14
C LEU A 91 24.93 -16.20 11.80
N GLU A 92 25.71 -15.42 11.04
CA GLU A 92 27.11 -15.74 10.74
C GLU A 92 27.93 -15.94 12.01
N ASN A 93 27.82 -15.03 12.98
CA ASN A 93 28.53 -15.15 14.26
C ASN A 93 28.12 -16.41 15.03
N ARG A 94 26.83 -16.77 15.03
CA ARG A 94 26.33 -17.99 15.72
C ARG A 94 26.83 -19.26 15.03
N VAL A 95 26.85 -19.29 13.71
CA VAL A 95 27.37 -20.41 12.93
C VAL A 95 28.88 -20.58 13.17
N CYS A 96 29.65 -19.49 13.13
CA CYS A 96 31.08 -19.53 13.44
C CYS A 96 31.34 -20.07 14.85
N ALA A 97 30.62 -19.58 15.86
CA ALA A 97 30.76 -20.05 17.24
C ALA A 97 30.43 -21.55 17.38
N LEU A 98 29.40 -22.03 16.67
CA LEU A 98 29.05 -23.45 16.65
C LEU A 98 30.15 -24.31 16.02
N ILE A 99 30.73 -23.87 14.90
CA ILE A 99 31.84 -24.56 14.22
C ILE A 99 33.06 -24.66 15.14
N GLU A 100 33.41 -23.55 15.81
CA GLU A 100 34.51 -23.52 16.79
C GLU A 100 34.27 -24.53 17.93
N GLU A 101 33.06 -24.54 18.49
CA GLU A 101 32.68 -25.47 19.56
C GLU A 101 32.77 -26.95 19.11
N CYS A 102 32.34 -27.25 17.89
CA CYS A 102 32.44 -28.59 17.31
C CYS A 102 33.90 -29.03 17.09
N TRP A 103 34.77 -28.11 16.66
CA TRP A 103 36.20 -28.37 16.50
C TRP A 103 36.89 -28.65 17.84
N GLU A 104 36.57 -27.89 18.89
CA GLU A 104 37.14 -28.12 20.23
C GLU A 104 36.72 -29.47 20.81
N LYS A 105 35.47 -29.87 20.59
CA LYS A 105 34.90 -31.12 21.13
C LYS A 105 35.28 -32.38 20.34
N LYS A 106 35.92 -32.25 19.16
CA LYS A 106 36.20 -33.36 18.23
C LYS A 106 34.96 -34.22 17.92
N VAL A 107 33.80 -33.59 17.81
CA VAL A 107 32.53 -34.27 17.48
C VAL A 107 32.64 -34.87 16.07
N ASN A 108 32.09 -36.07 15.88
CA ASN A 108 32.14 -36.77 14.59
C ASN A 108 31.17 -36.09 13.61
N MET A 109 31.67 -35.69 12.44
CA MET A 109 30.98 -34.86 11.41
C MET A 109 29.82 -35.60 10.72
N THR A 110 28.72 -35.86 11.42
CA THR A 110 27.50 -36.47 10.83
C THR A 110 26.22 -35.94 11.50
N GLU A 111 25.39 -36.78 12.15
CA GLU A 111 24.04 -36.42 12.62
C GLU A 111 24.03 -35.44 13.81
N GLU A 112 25.04 -35.50 14.68
CA GLU A 112 25.10 -34.69 15.91
C GLU A 112 25.29 -33.19 15.62
N LEU A 113 25.88 -32.86 14.47
CA LEU A 113 26.04 -31.47 14.02
C LEU A 113 24.74 -30.90 13.44
N ASP A 114 23.96 -31.72 12.72
CA ASP A 114 22.67 -31.31 12.18
C ASP A 114 21.67 -31.01 13.31
N GLU A 115 21.66 -31.83 14.38
CA GLU A 115 20.83 -31.57 15.56
C GLU A 115 21.22 -30.27 16.30
N GLU A 116 22.52 -30.01 16.49
CA GLU A 116 22.96 -28.77 17.13
C GLU A 116 22.75 -27.53 16.23
N PHE A 117 22.85 -27.68 14.91
CA PHE A 117 22.46 -26.65 13.96
C PHE A 117 20.96 -26.35 14.06
N ASP A 118 20.09 -27.37 14.03
CA ASP A 118 18.63 -27.21 14.11
C ASP A 118 18.20 -26.55 15.42
N LYS A 119 18.88 -26.88 16.52
CA LYS A 119 18.67 -26.26 17.83
C LYS A 119 19.09 -24.80 17.87
N MET A 120 20.26 -24.47 17.30
CA MET A 120 20.74 -23.09 17.15
C MET A 120 19.82 -22.28 16.24
N TRP A 121 19.37 -22.87 15.13
CA TRP A 121 18.43 -22.28 14.18
C TRP A 121 17.07 -22.01 14.84
N THR A 122 16.49 -23.00 15.51
CA THR A 122 15.20 -22.88 16.22
C THR A 122 15.25 -21.80 17.30
N LYS A 123 16.36 -21.71 18.05
CA LYS A 123 16.58 -20.66 19.05
C LYS A 123 16.63 -19.27 18.39
N THR A 124 17.41 -19.14 17.33
CA THR A 124 17.55 -17.88 16.57
C THR A 124 16.20 -17.43 16.00
N VAL A 125 15.44 -18.32 15.37
CA VAL A 125 14.10 -18.02 14.84
C VAL A 125 13.11 -17.59 15.93
N LYS A 126 13.19 -18.19 17.14
CA LYS A 126 12.33 -17.80 18.27
C LYS A 126 12.67 -16.41 18.82
N GLU A 127 13.94 -16.05 18.87
CA GLU A 127 14.40 -14.71 19.32
C GLU A 127 14.03 -13.62 18.31
N LEU A 128 13.94 -13.98 17.02
CA LEU A 128 13.51 -13.11 15.92
C LEU A 128 12.00 -12.85 15.88
N SER A 129 11.22 -13.22 16.89
CA SER A 129 9.76 -13.14 16.86
C SER A 129 9.28 -11.76 16.42
N PHE A 130 8.80 -11.67 15.18
CA PHE A 130 8.22 -10.44 14.64
C PHE A 130 6.94 -10.15 15.40
N SER A 131 6.74 -8.89 15.81
CA SER A 131 5.41 -8.47 16.26
C SER A 131 4.44 -8.78 15.13
N LYS A 132 3.45 -9.65 15.38
CA LYS A 132 2.40 -9.96 14.41
C LYS A 132 1.86 -8.63 13.88
N MET A 133 1.94 -8.44 12.56
CA MET A 133 1.43 -7.24 11.91
C MET A 133 -0.01 -7.03 12.40
N LYS A 134 -0.29 -5.85 12.97
CA LYS A 134 -1.65 -5.54 13.41
C LYS A 134 -2.54 -5.66 12.19
N VAL A 135 -3.55 -6.53 12.27
CA VAL A 135 -4.58 -6.59 11.25
C VAL A 135 -5.35 -5.29 11.38
N GLU A 136 -4.98 -4.31 10.57
CA GLU A 136 -5.72 -3.05 10.48
C GLU A 136 -6.94 -3.25 9.59
N ASP A 137 -8.05 -2.64 9.99
CA ASP A 137 -9.26 -2.60 9.18
C ASP A 137 -9.06 -1.60 8.03
N ILE A 138 -8.41 -2.09 6.97
CA ILE A 138 -8.11 -1.34 5.74
C ILE A 138 -9.41 -0.78 5.15
N PHE A 139 -10.49 -1.55 5.20
CA PHE A 139 -11.77 -1.14 4.64
C PHE A 139 -12.31 0.11 5.35
N THR A 140 -12.33 0.09 6.68
CA THR A 140 -12.76 1.25 7.48
C THR A 140 -11.83 2.44 7.27
N SER A 141 -10.52 2.22 7.25
CA SER A 141 -9.53 3.29 7.03
C SER A 141 -9.69 3.96 5.67
N VAL A 142 -9.77 3.18 4.59
CA VAL A 142 -9.96 3.70 3.22
C VAL A 142 -11.30 4.39 3.08
N SER A 143 -12.38 3.80 3.61
CA SER A 143 -13.72 4.40 3.59
C SER A 143 -13.75 5.76 4.30
N HIS A 144 -13.07 5.88 5.44
CA HIS A 144 -12.94 7.15 6.15
C HIS A 144 -12.21 8.20 5.31
N HIS A 145 -11.04 7.86 4.76
CA HIS A 145 -10.26 8.79 3.94
C HIS A 145 -11.01 9.24 2.69
N LEU A 146 -11.73 8.34 2.02
CA LEU A 146 -12.55 8.67 0.86
C LEU A 146 -13.69 9.63 1.22
N ARG A 147 -14.40 9.41 2.33
CA ARG A 147 -15.45 10.32 2.81
C ARG A 147 -14.90 11.70 3.15
N THR A 148 -13.77 11.77 3.85
CA THR A 148 -13.13 13.03 4.20
C THR A 148 -12.72 13.81 2.95
N ASN A 149 -12.06 13.15 1.99
CA ASN A 149 -11.64 13.79 0.73
C ASN A 149 -12.81 14.26 -0.15
N LEU A 150 -13.94 13.54 -0.14
CA LEU A 150 -15.11 13.88 -0.96
C LEU A 150 -16.11 14.79 -0.26
N SER A 151 -15.91 15.11 1.03
CA SER A 151 -16.80 16.00 1.79
C SER A 151 -16.94 17.39 1.18
N THR A 152 -15.90 17.88 0.48
CA THR A 152 -15.87 19.18 -0.19
C THR A 152 -16.46 19.16 -1.60
N LYS A 153 -16.77 17.98 -2.17
CA LYS A 153 -17.20 17.81 -3.57
C LYS A 153 -18.73 17.74 -3.76
N GLY A 154 -19.49 18.11 -2.73
CA GLY A 154 -20.96 18.15 -2.76
C GLY A 154 -21.64 16.80 -2.51
N SER A 155 -22.96 16.81 -2.32
CA SER A 155 -23.75 15.63 -1.93
C SER A 155 -23.69 14.50 -2.96
N HIS A 156 -23.72 14.84 -4.26
CA HIS A 156 -23.72 13.84 -5.33
C HIS A 156 -22.47 12.94 -5.30
N ALA A 157 -21.30 13.49 -4.98
CA ALA A 157 -20.07 12.72 -4.86
C ALA A 157 -20.11 11.74 -3.67
N SER A 158 -20.70 12.17 -2.53
CA SER A 158 -20.94 11.31 -1.37
C SER A 158 -21.90 10.16 -1.69
N ASP A 159 -22.99 10.43 -2.42
CA ASP A 159 -23.96 9.39 -2.80
C ASP A 159 -23.34 8.35 -3.73
N LEU A 160 -22.52 8.79 -4.69
CA LEU A 160 -21.77 7.89 -5.57
C LEU A 160 -20.80 7.01 -4.78
N LEU A 161 -20.06 7.58 -3.83
CA LEU A 161 -19.16 6.84 -2.96
C LEU A 161 -19.92 5.79 -2.14
N ASN A 162 -21.00 6.17 -1.46
CA ASN A 162 -21.77 5.26 -0.61
C ASN A 162 -22.32 4.08 -1.41
N ARG A 163 -22.80 4.31 -2.63
CA ARG A 163 -23.23 3.25 -3.54
C ARG A 163 -22.09 2.31 -3.91
N LYS A 164 -20.91 2.84 -4.26
CA LYS A 164 -19.72 2.03 -4.59
C LYS A 164 -19.24 1.18 -3.41
N ILE A 165 -19.26 1.75 -2.20
CA ILE A 165 -18.94 1.03 -0.97
C ILE A 165 -19.93 -0.12 -0.76
N LEU A 166 -21.23 0.13 -0.94
CA LEU A 166 -22.26 -0.89 -0.79
C LEU A 166 -22.08 -2.04 -1.80
N GLU A 167 -21.81 -1.73 -3.07
CA GLU A 167 -21.52 -2.72 -4.11
C GLU A 167 -20.31 -3.60 -3.73
N ALA A 168 -19.23 -3.00 -3.22
CA ALA A 168 -18.04 -3.74 -2.80
C ALA A 168 -18.30 -4.66 -1.59
N VAL A 169 -19.06 -4.17 -0.59
CA VAL A 169 -19.46 -4.99 0.57
C VAL A 169 -20.33 -6.16 0.14
N GLN A 170 -21.24 -5.96 -0.79
CA GLN A 170 -22.09 -7.02 -1.31
C GLN A 170 -21.26 -8.11 -2.02
N GLN A 171 -20.30 -7.73 -2.86
CA GLN A 171 -19.41 -8.70 -3.53
C GLN A 171 -18.60 -9.54 -2.53
N ILE A 172 -18.14 -8.93 -1.43
CA ILE A 172 -17.43 -9.66 -0.37
C ILE A 172 -18.38 -10.65 0.30
N ALA A 173 -19.60 -10.23 0.64
CA ALA A 173 -20.60 -11.10 1.26
C ALA A 173 -20.95 -12.29 0.34
N ASP A 174 -21.18 -12.04 -0.94
CA ASP A 174 -21.49 -13.08 -1.93
C ASP A 174 -20.33 -14.09 -2.08
N SER A 175 -19.09 -13.61 -2.06
CA SER A 175 -17.89 -14.45 -2.07
C SER A 175 -17.80 -15.34 -0.83
N MET A 176 -18.03 -14.77 0.37
CA MET A 176 -18.04 -15.53 1.62
C MET A 176 -19.14 -16.59 1.64
N ILE A 177 -20.35 -16.24 1.19
CA ILE A 177 -21.47 -17.19 1.07
C ILE A 177 -21.11 -18.33 0.12
N THR A 178 -20.47 -18.01 -1.01
CA THR A 178 -20.03 -19.00 -2.00
C THR A 178 -19.00 -19.96 -1.39
N ILE A 179 -17.97 -19.45 -0.71
CA ILE A 179 -16.93 -20.27 -0.07
C ILE A 179 -17.55 -21.18 1.00
N CYS A 180 -18.43 -20.64 1.84
CA CYS A 180 -19.13 -21.42 2.87
C CYS A 180 -20.01 -22.51 2.25
N SER A 181 -20.74 -22.19 1.18
CA SER A 181 -21.61 -23.15 0.49
C SER A 181 -20.81 -24.27 -0.15
N GLN A 182 -19.66 -23.96 -0.77
CA GLN A 182 -18.76 -24.95 -1.34
C GLN A 182 -18.20 -25.87 -0.26
N PHE A 183 -17.73 -25.31 0.86
CA PHE A 183 -17.21 -26.09 1.98
C PHE A 183 -18.24 -27.08 2.54
N VAL A 184 -19.50 -26.63 2.71
CA VAL A 184 -20.60 -27.50 3.15
C VAL A 184 -20.84 -28.62 2.13
N THR A 185 -20.89 -28.28 0.85
CA THR A 185 -21.11 -29.24 -0.24
C THR A 185 -20.02 -30.31 -0.28
N ASP A 186 -18.75 -29.89 -0.25
CA ASP A 186 -17.59 -30.78 -0.23
C ASP A 186 -17.61 -31.70 1.00
N THR A 187 -18.03 -31.18 2.15
CA THR A 187 -18.15 -31.95 3.40
C THR A 187 -19.25 -33.00 3.31
N MET A 188 -20.39 -32.67 2.70
CA MET A 188 -21.49 -33.61 2.48
C MET A 188 -21.10 -34.73 1.50
N GLN A 189 -20.44 -34.39 0.40
CA GLN A 189 -19.95 -35.39 -0.57
C GLN A 189 -18.92 -36.35 0.04
N ARG A 190 -18.01 -35.86 0.89
CA ARG A 190 -17.07 -36.74 1.62
C ARG A 190 -17.78 -37.71 2.57
N LYS A 191 -18.91 -37.31 3.15
CA LYS A 191 -19.71 -38.19 4.03
C LYS A 191 -20.57 -39.18 3.25
N SER A 192 -21.11 -38.83 2.07
CA SER A 192 -21.88 -39.78 1.24
C SER A 192 -21.00 -40.90 0.68
N ASN A 193 -19.79 -40.58 0.23
CA ASN A 193 -18.81 -41.57 -0.27
C ASN A 193 -18.36 -42.57 0.81
N TYR A 194 -18.64 -42.34 2.09
CA TYR A 194 -18.34 -43.32 3.15
C TYR A 194 -19.45 -44.37 3.30
N HIS A 195 -20.68 -44.07 2.86
CA HIS A 195 -21.82 -44.99 2.97
C HIS A 195 -22.02 -45.84 1.72
N ASP A 196 -21.63 -45.36 0.54
CA ASP A 196 -21.80 -46.11 -0.72
C ASP A 196 -20.82 -47.29 -0.87
N THR A 197 -19.61 -47.18 -0.32
CA THR A 197 -18.58 -48.23 -0.40
C THR A 197 -18.85 -49.46 0.50
N TYR A 198 -19.86 -49.41 1.37
CA TYR A 198 -20.18 -50.50 2.31
C TYR A 198 -21.49 -51.24 1.98
N ILE A 199 -22.20 -50.84 0.91
CA ILE A 199 -23.45 -51.48 0.49
C ILE A 199 -23.24 -52.44 -0.70
N GLU A 200 -22.07 -52.45 -1.35
CA GLU A 200 -21.75 -53.41 -2.42
C GLU A 200 -21.16 -54.76 -1.95
N GLU A 201 -20.97 -54.98 -0.64
CA GLU A 201 -20.37 -56.21 -0.08
C GLU A 201 -21.35 -57.12 0.71
N ILE A 202 -22.67 -57.05 0.49
CA ILE A 202 -23.64 -58.04 1.02
C ILE A 202 -24.43 -58.68 -0.12
#